data_AF-A0A2V7BCI7-F1
#
_entry.id   AF-A0A2V7BCI7-F1
#
_cell.length_a   1.000
_cell.length_b   1.000
_cell.length_c   1.000
_cell.angle_alpha   90.00
_cell.angle_beta   90.00
_cell.angle_gamma   90.00
#
_symmetry.space_group_name_H-M   'P 1'
#
loop_
_entity.id
_entity.type
_entity.pdbx_description
1 polymer ?
#
loop_
_entity_poly.entity_id
_entity_poly.type
_entity_poly.pdbx_seq_one_letter_code
_entity_poly.pdbx_strand_id
1 'polypeptide(L)'
;MKTAVVILALGVVVLGIAVGLAHATDYLQTLKEGSWICTTPEAYDLAIAEQRKPNSNLSDMKERFLAQKLCVYADAEFIEKMMVPYAKIVERRGNKVKVTFIVQYRKSLEFLHRQISRLTFVGWTDASNLEDKEIL
;
A
#
# COMPACT_ATOMS: atom_id res chain seq x y z
N MET A 1 30.70 49.25 -21.61
CA MET A 1 29.32 49.61 -21.26
C MET A 1 28.40 49.22 -22.42
N LYS A 2 27.41 48.38 -22.13
CA LYS A 2 26.06 48.27 -22.74
C LYS A 2 25.98 47.84 -24.24
N THR A 3 25.73 46.56 -24.52
CA THR A 3 24.40 45.90 -24.80
C THR A 3 23.82 46.34 -26.15
N ALA A 4 23.38 45.47 -27.06
CA ALA A 4 22.56 44.29 -26.86
C ALA A 4 22.71 43.29 -28.03
N VAL A 5 22.81 42.00 -27.70
CA VAL A 5 22.66 40.91 -28.66
C VAL A 5 21.32 40.24 -28.33
N VAL A 6 20.32 40.49 -29.16
CA VAL A 6 19.03 39.78 -29.12
C VAL A 6 19.20 38.55 -30.00
N ILE A 7 19.49 37.40 -29.39
CA ILE A 7 19.38 36.10 -30.06
C ILE A 7 18.02 35.53 -29.63
N LEU A 8 17.12 35.42 -30.60
CA LEU A 8 15.89 34.63 -30.51
C LEU A 8 16.26 33.20 -30.09
N ALA A 9 15.99 32.85 -28.83
CA ALA A 9 16.03 31.47 -28.38
C ALA A 9 14.82 30.75 -28.97
N LEU A 10 15.05 30.06 -30.09
CA LEU A 10 14.12 29.11 -30.69
C LEU A 10 13.88 27.98 -29.67
N GLY A 11 12.69 27.98 -29.07
CA GLY A 11 12.30 27.01 -28.06
C GLY A 11 12.26 25.59 -28.62
N VAL A 12 13.14 24.72 -28.11
CA VAL A 12 12.96 23.28 -28.21
C VAL A 12 12.27 22.83 -26.93
N VAL A 13 10.93 22.91 -26.96
CA VAL A 13 10.09 22.25 -25.96
C VAL A 13 10.12 20.76 -26.31
N VAL A 14 10.99 20.00 -25.63
CA VAL A 14 10.91 18.53 -25.64
C VAL A 14 9.71 18.17 -24.76
N LEU A 15 8.53 18.14 -25.38
CA LEU A 15 7.32 17.60 -24.79
C LEU A 15 7.49 16.08 -24.71
N GLY A 16 8.11 15.61 -23.62
CA GLY A 16 8.15 14.20 -23.27
C GLY A 16 6.76 13.75 -22.83
N ILE A 17 5.87 13.49 -23.78
CA ILE A 17 4.62 12.77 -23.50
C ILE A 17 5.00 11.31 -23.32
N ALA A 18 5.31 10.92 -22.08
CA ALA A 18 5.24 9.53 -21.69
C ALA A 18 3.77 9.12 -21.74
N VAL A 19 3.31 8.65 -22.91
CA VAL A 19 2.03 7.97 -23.05
C VAL A 19 2.17 6.64 -22.33
N GLY A 20 1.90 6.64 -21.03
CA GLY A 20 1.66 5.42 -20.29
C GLY A 20 0.41 4.78 -20.87
N LEU A 21 0.60 3.68 -21.60
CA LEU A 21 -0.47 2.78 -22.00
C LEU A 21 -1.09 2.21 -20.72
N ALA A 22 -2.08 2.93 -20.17
CA ALA A 22 -2.97 2.40 -19.17
C ALA A 22 -3.86 1.38 -19.89
N HIS A 23 -3.42 0.12 -19.89
CA HIS A 23 -4.29 -0.99 -20.25
C HIS A 23 -5.39 -1.07 -19.20
N ALA A 24 -6.57 -0.56 -19.57
CA ALA A 24 -7.81 -0.69 -18.82
C ALA A 24 -8.32 -2.13 -18.96
N THR A 25 -7.71 -3.01 -18.19
CA THR A 25 -8.35 -4.21 -17.69
C THR A 25 -8.75 -3.89 -16.25
N ASP A 26 -10.02 -4.07 -15.87
CA ASP A 26 -10.58 -3.75 -14.55
C ASP A 26 -10.03 -4.67 -13.44
N TYR A 27 -8.71 -4.78 -13.32
CA TYR A 27 -8.04 -5.44 -12.22
C TYR A 27 -7.92 -4.46 -11.05
N LEU A 28 -8.42 -4.87 -9.88
CA LEU A 28 -8.16 -4.17 -8.63
C LEU A 28 -6.97 -4.81 -7.94
N GLN A 29 -6.07 -3.99 -7.40
CA GLN A 29 -4.95 -4.52 -6.64
C GLN A 29 -5.40 -4.89 -5.23
N THR A 30 -5.08 -6.09 -4.76
CA THR A 30 -5.24 -6.47 -3.35
C THR A 30 -3.87 -6.78 -2.74
N LEU A 31 -3.84 -6.98 -1.43
CA LEU A 31 -2.67 -7.49 -0.71
C LEU A 31 -2.68 -9.01 -0.75
N LYS A 32 -1.50 -9.59 -0.99
CA LYS A 32 -1.24 -11.02 -0.78
C LYS A 32 -1.40 -11.36 0.68
N GLU A 33 -1.91 -12.55 0.96
CA GLU A 33 -1.82 -13.12 2.30
C GLU A 33 -0.35 -13.20 2.74
N GLY A 34 -0.11 -12.91 4.01
CA GLY A 34 1.21 -12.98 4.62
C GLY A 34 2.04 -11.71 4.49
N SER A 35 1.42 -10.61 4.04
CA SER A 35 2.09 -9.34 3.80
C SER A 35 2.14 -8.45 5.04
N TRP A 36 3.27 -7.78 5.27
CA TRP A 36 3.34 -6.68 6.24
C TRP A 36 2.91 -5.37 5.62
N ILE A 37 2.19 -4.56 6.41
CA ILE A 37 1.81 -3.19 6.09
C ILE A 37 2.25 -2.31 7.26
N CYS A 38 3.20 -1.42 7.03
CA CYS A 38 3.87 -0.67 8.10
C CYS A 38 3.70 0.84 7.98
N THR A 39 3.88 1.57 9.08
CA THR A 39 3.71 3.03 9.08
C THR A 39 4.79 3.77 8.29
N THR A 40 6.00 3.20 8.21
CA THR A 40 7.13 3.74 7.43
C THR A 40 7.82 2.65 6.61
N PRO A 41 8.57 3.02 5.56
CA PRO A 41 9.43 2.10 4.81
C PRO A 41 10.46 1.40 5.69
N GLU A 42 11.02 2.11 6.68
CA GLU A 42 12.06 1.60 7.57
C GLU A 42 11.48 0.59 8.57
N ALA A 43 10.24 0.79 9.05
CA ALA A 43 9.53 -0.19 9.86
C ALA A 43 9.20 -1.46 9.06
N TYR A 44 8.89 -1.31 7.77
CA TYR A 44 8.72 -2.45 6.87
C TYR A 44 10.02 -3.26 6.72
N ASP A 45 11.15 -2.59 6.51
CA ASP A 45 12.45 -3.25 6.43
C ASP A 45 12.80 -4.00 7.72
N LEU A 46 12.50 -3.41 8.88
CA LEU A 46 12.65 -4.07 10.18
C LEU A 46 11.79 -5.34 10.28
N ALA A 47 10.52 -5.27 9.90
CA ALA A 47 9.61 -6.41 9.96
C ALA A 47 10.10 -7.59 9.09
N ILE A 48 10.56 -7.29 7.88
CA ILE A 48 11.12 -8.30 6.97
C ILE A 48 12.43 -8.87 7.52
N ALA A 49 13.32 -8.03 8.05
CA ALA A 49 14.58 -8.47 8.63
C ALA A 49 14.36 -9.37 9.85
N GLU A 50 13.38 -9.06 10.69
CA GLU A 50 13.03 -9.88 11.85
C GLU A 50 12.38 -11.21 11.45
N GLN A 51 11.51 -11.23 10.45
CA GLN A 51 10.85 -12.47 10.00
C GLN A 51 11.82 -13.43 9.33
N ARG A 52 12.91 -12.93 8.74
CA ARG A 52 13.95 -13.77 8.12
C ARG A 52 14.91 -14.42 9.13
N LYS A 53 14.80 -14.09 10.43
CA LYS A 53 15.68 -14.67 11.46
C LYS A 53 15.33 -16.17 11.66
N PRO A 54 16.32 -17.05 11.86
CA PRO A 54 16.09 -18.50 12.01
C PRO A 54 15.11 -18.89 13.12
N ASN A 55 15.04 -18.08 14.18
CA ASN A 55 14.17 -18.29 15.34
C ASN A 55 13.03 -17.25 15.40
N SER A 56 12.59 -16.71 14.26
CA SER A 56 11.51 -15.74 14.24
C SER A 56 10.19 -16.38 14.66
N ASN A 57 9.55 -15.84 15.69
CA ASN A 57 8.17 -16.19 16.03
C ASN A 57 7.23 -15.15 15.41
N LEU A 58 6.52 -15.54 14.35
CA LEU A 58 5.60 -14.66 13.64
C LEU A 58 4.47 -14.15 14.55
N SER A 59 3.95 -14.98 15.47
CA SER A 59 2.87 -14.58 16.37
C SER A 59 3.32 -13.45 17.30
N ASP A 60 4.46 -13.63 17.97
CA ASP A 60 5.03 -12.63 18.87
C ASP A 60 5.38 -11.33 18.12
N MET A 61 5.83 -11.45 16.87
CA MET A 61 6.10 -10.30 16.01
C MET A 61 4.82 -9.53 15.67
N LYS A 62 3.73 -10.21 15.30
CA LYS A 62 2.43 -9.58 15.00
C LYS A 62 1.95 -8.79 16.21
N GLU A 63 1.93 -9.41 17.38
CA GLU A 63 1.51 -8.77 18.63
C GLU A 63 2.39 -7.56 18.97
N ARG A 64 3.72 -7.73 18.91
CA ARG A 64 4.67 -6.67 19.24
C ARG A 64 4.57 -5.48 18.28
N PHE A 65 4.54 -5.71 16.97
CA PHE A 65 4.45 -4.62 15.99
C PHE A 65 3.10 -3.93 16.01
N LEU A 66 2.01 -4.66 16.27
CA LEU A 66 0.70 -4.06 16.45
C LEU A 66 0.64 -3.20 17.72
N ALA A 67 1.16 -3.71 18.85
CA ALA A 67 1.22 -2.98 20.11
C ALA A 67 2.05 -1.69 20.00
N GLN A 68 3.14 -1.71 19.24
CA GLN A 68 3.96 -0.54 18.95
C GLN A 68 3.38 0.35 17.83
N LYS A 69 2.25 -0.04 17.21
CA LYS A 69 1.63 0.64 16.08
C LYS A 69 2.57 0.82 14.89
N LEU A 70 3.51 -0.11 14.71
CA LEU A 70 4.50 -0.08 13.64
C LEU A 70 3.97 -0.75 12.38
N CYS A 71 3.39 -1.94 12.53
CA CYS A 71 2.92 -2.73 11.40
C CYS A 71 1.66 -3.53 11.74
N VAL A 72 0.88 -3.80 10.70
CA VAL A 72 -0.19 -4.79 10.69
C VAL A 72 0.23 -5.91 9.73
N TYR A 73 -0.17 -7.14 10.05
CA TYR A 73 0.04 -8.29 9.18
C TYR A 73 -1.27 -8.64 8.49
N ALA A 74 -1.24 -8.75 7.16
CA ALA A 74 -2.40 -9.17 6.38
C ALA A 74 -2.46 -10.70 6.30
N ASP A 75 -3.05 -11.33 7.30
CA ASP A 75 -3.44 -12.75 7.23
C ASP A 75 -4.76 -12.94 6.46
N ALA A 76 -5.14 -14.19 6.22
CA ALA A 76 -6.37 -14.54 5.52
C ALA A 76 -7.61 -13.81 6.06
N GLU A 77 -7.78 -13.80 7.39
CA GLU A 77 -8.92 -13.12 8.03
C GLU A 77 -8.92 -11.60 7.77
N PHE A 78 -7.75 -10.97 7.77
CA PHE A 78 -7.62 -9.56 7.45
C PHE A 78 -7.96 -9.27 5.98
N ILE A 79 -7.44 -10.09 5.06
CA ILE A 79 -7.68 -9.95 3.61
C ILE A 79 -9.16 -10.11 3.29
N GLU A 80 -9.85 -11.08 3.89
CA GLU A 80 -11.30 -11.29 3.69
C GLU A 80 -12.15 -10.09 4.10
N LYS A 81 -11.69 -9.30 5.09
CA LYS A 81 -12.41 -8.13 5.60
C LYS A 81 -12.13 -6.85 4.81
N MET A 82 -11.15 -6.84 3.90
CA MET A 82 -10.90 -5.67 3.07
C MET A 82 -12.14 -5.38 2.19
N MET A 83 -12.35 -4.11 1.86
CA MET A 83 -13.42 -3.66 0.96
C MET A 83 -12.88 -3.22 -0.40
N VAL A 84 -13.67 -3.46 -1.45
CA VAL A 84 -13.52 -2.88 -2.79
C VAL A 84 -13.66 -1.35 -2.72
N PRO A 85 -12.88 -0.55 -3.50
CA PRO A 85 -11.80 -0.98 -4.38
C PRO A 85 -10.53 -1.32 -3.59
N TYR A 86 -9.93 -2.46 -3.88
CA TYR A 86 -8.81 -2.96 -3.08
C TYR A 86 -7.52 -2.16 -3.32
N ALA A 87 -6.63 -2.20 -2.31
CA ALA A 87 -5.37 -1.45 -2.14
C ALA A 87 -4.96 -0.49 -3.27
N LYS A 88 -5.12 0.81 -3.04
CA LYS A 88 -4.64 1.85 -3.97
C LYS A 88 -3.24 2.30 -3.59
N ILE A 89 -2.33 2.27 -4.55
CA ILE A 89 -1.00 2.88 -4.39
C ILE A 89 -1.14 4.40 -4.38
N VAL A 90 -0.65 5.04 -3.32
CA VAL A 90 -0.65 6.50 -3.16
C VAL A 90 0.74 7.11 -3.31
N GLU A 91 1.80 6.31 -3.11
CA GLU A 91 3.19 6.76 -3.17
C GLU A 91 4.10 5.57 -3.52
N ARG A 92 5.21 5.82 -4.22
CA ARG A 92 6.24 4.82 -4.53
C ARG A 92 7.63 5.32 -4.14
N ARG A 93 8.41 4.48 -3.46
CA ARG A 93 9.81 4.73 -3.08
C ARG A 93 10.64 3.47 -3.31
N GLY A 94 11.35 3.42 -4.45
CA GLY A 94 12.07 2.22 -4.87
C GLY A 94 11.11 1.06 -5.12
N ASN A 95 11.39 -0.09 -4.51
CA ASN A 95 10.51 -1.27 -4.54
C ASN A 95 9.34 -1.21 -3.55
N LYS A 96 9.30 -0.20 -2.67
CA LYS A 96 8.23 -0.06 -1.66
C LYS A 96 7.14 0.87 -2.16
N VAL A 97 5.91 0.53 -1.82
CA VAL A 97 4.71 1.27 -2.17
C VAL A 97 3.93 1.60 -0.91
N LYS A 98 3.41 2.82 -0.85
CA LYS A 98 2.44 3.22 0.16
C LYS A 98 1.07 2.95 -0.40
N VAL A 99 0.26 2.21 0.33
CA VAL A 99 -1.08 1.80 -0.07
C VAL A 99 -2.13 2.34 0.88
N THR A 100 -3.31 2.62 0.35
CA THR A 100 -4.52 2.92 1.12
C THR A 100 -5.60 1.87 0.82
N PHE A 101 -6.26 1.38 1.85
CA PHE A 101 -7.35 0.42 1.73
C PHE A 101 -8.33 0.53 2.90
N ILE A 102 -9.54 -0.01 2.72
CA ILE A 102 -10.60 0.03 3.73
C ILE A 102 -10.84 -1.39 4.23
N VAL A 103 -10.95 -1.57 5.54
CA VAL A 103 -11.33 -2.84 6.18
C VAL A 103 -12.67 -2.68 6.88
N GLN A 104 -13.58 -3.64 6.67
CA GLN A 104 -14.87 -3.69 7.32
C GLN A 104 -14.86 -4.66 8.51
N TYR A 105 -15.11 -4.13 9.70
CA TYR A 105 -15.32 -4.94 10.90
C TYR A 105 -16.81 -5.00 11.20
N ARG A 106 -17.34 -6.21 11.35
CA ARG A 106 -18.73 -6.45 11.77
C ARG A 106 -18.72 -6.94 13.20
N LYS A 107 -19.30 -6.16 14.12
CA LYS A 107 -19.52 -6.59 15.51
C LYS A 107 -20.99 -6.94 15.69
N SER A 108 -21.26 -8.17 16.11
CA SER A 108 -22.60 -8.57 16.53
C SER A 108 -22.83 -8.06 17.95
N LEU A 109 -23.72 -7.09 18.13
CA LEU A 109 -24.24 -6.75 19.45
C LEU A 109 -25.47 -7.62 19.69
N GLU A 110 -25.59 -8.17 20.88
CA GLU A 110 -26.66 -9.11 21.22
C GLU A 110 -28.03 -8.53 20.83
N PHE A 111 -28.79 -9.36 20.13
CA PHE A 111 -30.23 -9.30 19.90
C PHE A 111 -30.86 -8.58 18.69
N LEU A 112 -30.24 -7.69 17.92
CA LEU A 112 -30.78 -7.26 16.58
C LEU A 112 -29.93 -6.22 15.83
N HIS A 113 -28.95 -5.58 16.49
CA HIS A 113 -28.18 -4.48 15.90
C HIS A 113 -26.78 -4.93 15.49
N ARG A 114 -26.53 -4.94 14.18
CA ARG A 114 -25.17 -5.12 13.64
C ARG A 114 -24.49 -3.76 13.57
N GLN A 115 -23.37 -3.59 14.28
CA GLN A 115 -22.51 -2.43 14.08
C GLN A 115 -21.47 -2.76 13.01
N ILE A 116 -21.50 -1.99 11.92
CA ILE A 116 -20.52 -2.05 10.85
C ILE A 116 -19.55 -0.88 11.05
N SER A 117 -18.29 -1.19 11.35
CA SER A 117 -17.22 -0.20 11.40
C SER A 117 -16.34 -0.34 10.16
N ARG A 118 -16.03 0.78 9.51
CA ARG A 118 -15.11 0.84 8.36
C ARG A 118 -13.88 1.64 8.78
N LEU A 119 -12.70 1.07 8.59
CA LEU A 119 -11.43 1.72 8.92
C LEU A 119 -10.59 1.86 7.66
N THR A 120 -10.12 3.08 7.38
CA THR A 120 -9.16 3.35 6.31
C THR A 120 -7.76 3.17 6.86
N PHE A 121 -7.00 2.25 6.28
CA PHE A 121 -5.61 2.00 6.60
C PHE A 121 -4.71 2.61 5.52
N VAL A 122 -3.60 3.19 5.95
CA VAL A 122 -2.54 3.69 5.08
C VAL A 122 -1.21 3.17 5.60
N GLY A 123 -0.42 2.52 4.73
CA GLY A 123 0.87 1.98 5.13
C GLY A 123 1.74 1.54 3.96
N TRP A 124 2.98 1.19 4.25
CA TRP A 124 4.03 0.81 3.34
C TRP A 124 4.18 -0.70 3.28
N THR A 125 4.39 -1.20 2.07
CA THR A 125 4.70 -2.61 1.79
C THR A 125 5.60 -2.72 0.57
N ASP A 126 6.14 -3.91 0.28
CA ASP A 126 6.83 -4.17 -0.98
C ASP A 126 5.83 -4.28 -2.14
N ALA A 127 6.16 -3.73 -3.31
CA ALA A 127 5.30 -3.78 -4.49
C ALA A 127 4.89 -5.21 -4.90
N SER A 128 5.77 -6.19 -4.66
CA SER A 128 5.51 -7.61 -4.95
C SER A 128 4.44 -8.25 -4.05
N ASN A 129 4.04 -7.57 -2.96
CA ASN A 129 2.94 -8.00 -2.11
C ASN A 129 1.56 -7.59 -2.64
N LEU A 130 1.53 -6.82 -3.73
CA LEU A 130 0.29 -6.52 -4.44
C LEU A 130 0.04 -7.58 -5.50
N GLU A 131 -1.21 -7.98 -5.63
CA GLU A 131 -1.66 -8.89 -6.67
C GLU A 131 -2.94 -8.36 -7.30
N ASP A 132 -3.10 -8.64 -8.59
CA ASP A 132 -4.29 -8.27 -9.34
C ASP A 132 -5.42 -9.24 -8.97
N LYS A 133 -6.56 -8.67 -8.58
CA LYS A 133 -7.79 -9.40 -8.27
C LYS A 133 -8.85 -9.04 -9.28
N GLU A 134 -9.33 -10.06 -9.98
CA GLU A 134 -10.43 -9.95 -10.92
C GLU A 134 -11.74 -9.67 -10.15
N ILE A 135 -12.51 -8.70 -10.63
CA ILE A 135 -13.84 -8.42 -10.11
C ILE A 135 -14.81 -9.36 -10.84
N LEU A 136 -15.33 -10.37 -10.14
CA LEU A 136 -16.44 -11.22 -10.62
C LEU A 136 -17.78 -10.48 -10.55
#